data_AF-A0A510TXT7-F1
#
_entry.id   AF-A0A510TXT7-F1
#
_cell.length_a   1.000
_cell.length_b   1.000
_cell.length_c   1.000
_cell.angle_alpha   90.00
_cell.angle_beta   90.00
_cell.angle_gamma   90.00
#
_symmetry.space_group_name_H-M   'P 1'
#
loop_
_entity.id
_entity.type
_entity.pdbx_description
1 polymer ?
#
loop_
_entity_poly.entity_id
_entity_poly.type
_entity_poly.pdbx_seq_one_letter_code
_entity_poly.pdbx_strand_id
1 'polypeptide(L)'
;MFALGDLVQMKKPHACGTNRWEILRVGMDIRIKCMGCGHMIMMPRQEFTKKMKKVLTAAADVAAANEPHYVQPRPLDPPNTGL
;
A
#
# COMPACT_ATOMS: atom_id res chain seq x y z
N MET A 1 0.52 -4.00 13.24
CA MET A 1 1.74 -3.89 12.41
C MET A 1 1.31 -3.91 10.94
N PHE A 2 2.06 -3.27 10.04
CA PHE A 2 1.81 -3.28 8.59
C PHE A 2 3.15 -3.21 7.85
N ALA A 3 3.22 -3.76 6.64
CA ALA A 3 4.42 -3.86 5.82
C ALA A 3 4.23 -3.25 4.43
N LEU A 4 5.34 -3.14 3.69
CA LEU A 4 5.31 -2.76 2.28
C LEU A 4 4.56 -3.81 1.47
N GLY A 5 3.66 -3.38 0.59
CA GLY A 5 2.84 -4.26 -0.25
C GLY A 5 1.58 -4.81 0.42
N ASP A 6 1.35 -4.53 1.71
CA ASP A 6 0.12 -4.96 2.39
C ASP A 6 -1.11 -4.22 1.83
N LEU A 7 -2.22 -4.94 1.74
CA LEU A 7 -3.54 -4.36 1.53
C LEU A 7 -4.19 -4.05 2.88
N VAL A 8 -4.49 -2.79 3.10
CA VAL A 8 -5.07 -2.28 4.35
C VAL A 8 -6.44 -1.65 4.12
N GLN A 9 -7.23 -1.60 5.19
CA GLN A 9 -8.49 -0.89 5.23
C GLN A 9 -8.34 0.42 6.01
N MET A 10 -8.81 1.51 5.41
CA MET A 10 -8.91 2.81 6.06
C MET A 10 -10.28 2.98 6.74
N LYS A 11 -10.34 3.76 7.83
CA LYS A 11 -11.57 4.05 8.58
C LYS A 11 -12.59 4.83 7.75
N LYS A 12 -12.11 5.77 6.92
CA LYS A 12 -12.93 6.54 5.98
C LYS A 12 -12.68 6.05 4.54
N PRO A 13 -13.72 6.02 3.68
CA PRO A 13 -13.54 5.72 2.28
C PRO A 13 -12.76 6.83 1.56
N HIS A 14 -12.10 6.46 0.48
CA HIS A 14 -11.63 7.40 -0.53
C HIS A 14 -12.81 8.12 -1.19
N ALA A 15 -12.57 9.24 -1.87
CA ALA A 15 -13.60 9.94 -2.65
C ALA A 15 -14.29 9.03 -3.69
N CYS A 16 -13.61 8.00 -4.19
CA CYS A 16 -14.19 6.98 -5.08
C CYS A 16 -15.09 5.93 -4.37
N GLY A 17 -15.28 6.02 -3.05
CA GLY A 17 -16.05 5.05 -2.25
C GLY A 17 -15.25 3.85 -1.73
N THR A 18 -14.11 3.52 -2.33
CA THR A 18 -13.26 2.39 -1.88
C THR A 18 -12.46 2.75 -0.62
N ASN A 19 -12.39 1.84 0.36
CA ASN A 19 -11.59 2.00 1.58
C ASN A 19 -10.41 1.01 1.69
N ARG A 20 -10.12 0.29 0.61
CA ARG A 20 -9.02 -0.66 0.45
C ARG A 20 -7.82 0.02 -0.23
N TRP A 21 -6.66 -0.09 0.39
CA TRP A 21 -5.44 0.61 -0.02
C TRP A 21 -4.24 -0.31 0.04
N GLU A 22 -3.31 -0.15 -0.88
CA GLU A 22 -1.99 -0.79 -0.85
C GLU A 22 -0.96 0.13 -0.22
N ILE A 23 -0.04 -0.42 0.57
CA ILE A 23 1.09 0.32 1.12
C ILE A 23 2.27 0.28 0.14
N LEU A 24 2.61 1.44 -0.44
CA LEU A 24 3.71 1.59 -1.39
C LEU A 24 5.02 2.08 -0.74
N ARG A 25 4.96 2.62 0.48
CA ARG A 25 6.14 3.08 1.22
C ARG A 25 5.89 3.02 2.71
N VAL A 26 6.88 2.55 3.46
CA VAL A 26 6.91 2.59 4.92
C VAL A 26 8.10 3.45 5.37
N GLY A 27 7.85 4.45 6.21
CA GLY A 27 8.87 5.37 6.73
C GLY A 27 8.26 6.41 7.66
N MET A 28 8.85 7.62 7.69
CA MET A 28 8.25 8.80 8.34
C MET A 28 6.91 9.17 7.68
N ASP A 29 6.89 9.14 6.36
CA ASP A 29 5.68 9.27 5.55
C ASP A 29 5.31 7.92 4.94
N ILE A 30 4.01 7.67 4.90
CA ILE A 30 3.43 6.47 4.32
C ILE A 30 2.80 6.88 2.98
N ARG A 31 3.22 6.22 1.91
CA ARG A 31 2.57 6.33 0.60
C ARG A 31 1.62 5.15 0.45
N ILE A 32 0.37 5.43 0.11
CA ILE A 32 -0.64 4.41 -0.16
C ILE A 32 -1.32 4.64 -1.50
N LYS A 33 -1.79 3.56 -2.13
CA LYS A 33 -2.53 3.56 -3.39
C LYS A 33 -3.92 2.99 -3.21
N CYS A 34 -4.94 3.67 -3.74
CA CYS A 34 -6.32 3.20 -3.68
C CYS A 34 -6.51 2.02 -4.64
N MET A 35 -7.05 0.91 -4.14
CA MET A 35 -7.33 -0.28 -4.98
C MET A 35 -8.59 -0.15 -5.84
N GLY A 36 -9.36 0.92 -5.69
CA GLY A 36 -10.56 1.16 -6.52
C GLY A 36 -10.33 2.11 -7.70
N CYS A 37 -9.34 2.99 -7.62
CA CYS A 37 -9.11 4.02 -8.66
C CYS A 37 -7.64 4.31 -8.94
N GLY A 38 -6.70 3.61 -8.27
CA GLY A 38 -5.27 3.78 -8.47
C GLY A 38 -4.64 5.07 -7.95
N HIS A 39 -5.44 5.98 -7.36
CA HIS A 39 -4.94 7.26 -6.85
C HIS A 39 -3.99 7.04 -5.65
N MET A 40 -2.88 7.77 -5.64
CA MET A 40 -1.86 7.67 -4.60
C MET A 40 -1.89 8.90 -3.70
N ILE A 41 -1.76 8.68 -2.39
CA ILE A 41 -1.58 9.76 -1.42
C ILE A 41 -0.38 9.47 -0.52
N MET A 42 0.25 10.52 -0.03
CA MET A 42 1.29 10.46 0.98
C MET A 42 0.79 11.16 2.25
N MET A 43 1.05 10.59 3.41
CA MET A 43 0.70 11.20 4.69
C MET A 43 1.69 10.82 5.79
N PRO A 44 1.82 11.65 6.84
CA PRO A 44 2.64 11.32 7.99
C PRO A 44 2.21 10.00 8.63
N ARG A 45 3.17 9.22 9.12
CA ARG A 45 2.94 7.92 9.77
C ARG A 45 1.93 7.98 10.91
N GLN A 46 1.96 9.05 11.71
CA GLN A 46 1.03 9.23 12.83
C GLN A 46 -0.42 9.36 12.34
N GLU A 47 -0.64 10.12 11.26
CA GLU A 47 -1.95 10.30 10.66
C GLU A 47 -2.46 8.98 10.05
N PHE A 48 -1.59 8.29 9.29
CA PHE A 48 -1.90 6.98 8.72
C PHE A 48 -2.33 5.98 9.80
N THR A 49 -1.55 5.89 10.89
CA THR A 49 -1.83 4.94 11.98
C THR A 49 -3.17 5.24 12.66
N LYS A 50 -3.56 6.52 12.80
CA LYS A 50 -4.88 6.91 13.33
C LYS A 50 -6.03 6.59 12.37
N LYS A 51 -5.81 6.72 11.06
CA LYS A 51 -6.82 6.53 10.01
C LYS A 51 -6.95 5.09 9.53
N MET A 52 -5.92 4.26 9.70
CA MET A 52 -5.95 2.84 9.36
C MET A 52 -6.83 2.08 10.36
N LYS A 53 -7.58 1.09 9.85
CA LYS A 53 -8.47 0.25 10.65
C LYS A 53 -7.85 -1.12 10.90
N LYS A 54 -7.44 -1.81 9.84
CA LYS A 54 -6.80 -3.14 9.91
C LYS A 54 -6.04 -3.46 8.62
N VAL A 55 -5.15 -4.43 8.70
CA VAL A 55 -4.60 -5.13 7.52
C VAL A 55 -5.66 -6.11 7.01
N LEU A 56 -5.90 -6.15 5.70
CA LEU A 56 -6.82 -7.05 5.03
C LEU A 56 -6.10 -8.27 4.46
N THR A 57 -4.95 -8.03 3.82
CA THR A 57 -4.15 -9.07 3.16
C THR A 57 -2.68 -8.68 3.31
N ALA A 58 -1.86 -9.62 3.79
CA ALA A 58 -0.42 -9.42 3.84
C ALA A 58 0.15 -9.45 2.42
N ALA A 59 1.25 -8.73 2.17
CA ALA A 59 1.86 -8.65 0.84
C ALA A 59 2.10 -10.03 0.17
N ALA A 60 2.50 -11.04 0.95
CA ALA A 60 2.76 -12.39 0.46
C ALA A 60 1.52 -13.13 -0.08
N ASP A 61 0.32 -12.73 0.37
CA ASP A 61 -0.94 -13.40 0.06
C ASP A 61 -1.76 -12.64 -1.01
N VAL A 62 -1.24 -11.55 -1.56
CA VAL A 62 -1.96 -10.75 -2.56
C VAL A 62 -1.97 -11.47 -3.91
N ALA A 63 -3.16 -11.89 -4.34
CA ALA A 63 -3.41 -12.43 -5.68
C ALA A 63 -3.43 -11.31 -6.74
N ALA A 64 -2.26 -10.81 -7.12
CA ALA A 64 -2.10 -9.62 -7.97
C ALA A 64 -2.78 -9.71 -9.35
N ALA A 65 -2.98 -10.91 -9.88
CA ALA A 65 -3.72 -11.12 -11.13
C ALA A 65 -5.16 -10.58 -11.07
N ASN A 66 -5.75 -10.47 -9.88
CA ASN A 66 -7.12 -10.01 -9.67
C ASN A 66 -7.21 -8.56 -9.15
N GLU A 67 -6.08 -7.87 -9.00
CA GLU A 67 -6.01 -6.53 -8.40
C GLU A 67 -5.40 -5.55 -9.41
N PRO A 68 -6.21 -4.94 -10.30
CA PRO A 68 -5.72 -4.14 -11.43
C PRO A 68 -4.93 -2.90 -11.01
N HIS A 69 -5.05 -2.49 -9.75
CA HIS A 69 -4.35 -1.34 -9.20
C HIS A 69 -3.20 -1.71 -8.26
N TYR A 70 -2.97 -2.99 -7.97
CA TYR A 70 -1.86 -3.42 -7.13
C TYR A 70 -0.51 -3.19 -7.81
N VAL A 71 0.50 -2.76 -7.06
CA VAL A 71 1.86 -2.53 -7.55
C VAL A 71 2.82 -3.40 -6.77
N GLN A 72 3.17 -4.54 -7.37
CA GLN A 72 4.19 -5.44 -6.84
C GLN A 72 5.43 -4.64 -6.38
N PRO A 73 5.81 -4.73 -5.09
CA PRO A 73 7.08 -4.20 -4.64
C PRO A 73 8.17 -4.80 -5.52
N ARG A 74 8.85 -3.96 -6.30
CA ARG A 74 9.98 -4.43 -7.11
C ARG A 74 10.97 -5.07 -6.13
N PRO A 75 11.43 -6.32 -6.37
CA PRO A 75 12.60 -6.83 -5.67
C PRO A 75 13.68 -5.78 -5.81
N LEU A 76 14.35 -5.39 -4.72
CA LEU A 76 15.49 -4.49 -4.82
C LEU A 76 16.41 -5.12 -5.86
N ASP A 77 16.63 -4.42 -6.98
CA ASP A 77 17.56 -4.91 -7.98
C ASP A 77 18.87 -5.16 -7.24
N PRO A 78 19.52 -6.33 -7.43
CA PRO A 78 20.81 -6.57 -6.82
C PRO A 78 21.72 -5.38 -7.16
N PRO A 79 22.57 -4.93 -6.22
CA PRO A 79 23.47 -3.80 -6.48
C PRO A 79 24.18 -4.09 -7.80
N ASN A 80 24.08 -3.15 -8.75
CA ASN A 80 24.66 -3.27 -10.07
C ASN A 80 26.15 -3.59 -9.89
N THR A 81 26.47 -4.88 -9.96
CA THR A 81 27.83 -5.38 -9.80
C THR A 81 28.42 -5.22 -11.18
N GLY A 82 28.77 -3.96 -11.49
CA GLY A 82 29.38 -3.60 -12.76
C GLY A 82 30.61 -4.48 -12.97
N LEU A 83 30.55 -5.29 -14.02
CA LEU A 83 31.72 -5.71 -14.79
C LEU A 83 32.02 -4.60 -15.80
#